data_AF-A0AAN6BN96-F1
#
_entry.id   AF-A0AAN6BN96-F1
#
_cell.length_a   1.000
_cell.length_b   1.000
_cell.length_c   1.000
_cell.angle_alpha   90.00
_cell.angle_beta   90.00
_cell.angle_gamma   90.00
#
_symmetry.space_group_name_H-M   'P 1'
#
loop_
_entity.id
_entity.type
_entity.pdbx_description
1 polymer ?
#
loop_
_entity_poly.entity_id
_entity_poly.type
_entity_poly.pdbx_seq_one_letter_code
_entity_poly.pdbx_strand_id
1 'polypeptide(L)'
;MPSKSSSQQSNSSRKSSCGCCCSSLRKLGFLAVFVAIFAALYSYLDARLEQFYIFDPEQLHDLSQRAVQAHGNDTRAMVDFIVAELDQKIPGNHLNKNEEWIFNNAGGAMGAMYIIHASITEYLIIFGTAIGTEGHTGRHTADDYFNILQGTQVAFVPGTFEPEVYPAGTVHHLRRGEVKQYKMEQSCFALEYARGWIPPMLFFGYADTFSSTLDFPTLWATTRVTGREMIMNLLRLKL
;
A
#
# COMPACT_ATOMS: atom_id res chain seq x y z
N MET A 1 -60.10 -41.84 -61.40
CA MET A 1 -59.52 -40.78 -62.26
C MET A 1 -59.63 -39.44 -61.53
N PRO A 2 -58.65 -38.53 -61.66
CA PRO A 2 -57.71 -38.24 -60.57
C PRO A 2 -57.78 -36.78 -60.06
N SER A 3 -57.22 -36.49 -58.88
CA SER A 3 -56.40 -35.26 -58.70
C SER A 3 -55.52 -35.28 -57.44
N LYS A 4 -54.21 -35.23 -57.71
CA LYS A 4 -53.13 -34.46 -57.05
C LYS A 4 -52.99 -34.53 -55.51
N SER A 5 -52.07 -35.40 -55.09
CA SER A 5 -51.30 -35.29 -53.85
C SER A 5 -50.45 -34.00 -53.87
N SER A 6 -50.59 -33.18 -52.83
CA SER A 6 -49.86 -31.93 -52.61
C SER A 6 -48.84 -32.14 -51.49
N SER A 7 -47.57 -31.89 -51.81
CA SER A 7 -46.45 -31.88 -50.88
C SER A 7 -46.49 -30.63 -50.01
N GLN A 8 -46.75 -30.78 -48.71
CA GLN A 8 -46.53 -29.72 -47.73
C GLN A 8 -45.04 -29.69 -47.34
N GLN A 9 -44.32 -28.71 -47.88
CA GLN A 9 -43.02 -28.30 -47.34
C GLN A 9 -43.26 -27.48 -46.05
N SER A 10 -42.80 -28.01 -44.92
CA SER A 10 -42.75 -27.28 -43.65
C SER A 10 -41.62 -26.24 -43.69
N ASN A 11 -42.00 -24.99 -43.91
CA ASN A 11 -41.08 -23.85 -43.88
C ASN A 11 -40.70 -23.55 -42.42
N SER A 12 -39.51 -23.99 -41.99
CA SER A 12 -38.92 -23.57 -40.71
C SER A 12 -38.53 -22.09 -40.79
N SER A 13 -39.31 -21.23 -40.13
CA SER A 13 -38.96 -19.82 -39.96
C SER A 13 -37.86 -19.69 -38.90
N ARG A 14 -36.62 -19.53 -39.36
CA ARG A 14 -35.49 -19.06 -38.53
C ARG A 14 -35.81 -17.65 -38.02
N LYS A 15 -36.33 -17.53 -36.79
CA LYS A 15 -36.41 -16.25 -36.10
C LYS A 15 -34.99 -15.77 -35.76
N SER A 16 -34.73 -14.54 -36.15
CA SER A 16 -33.46 -13.81 -36.07
C SER A 16 -32.90 -13.70 -34.65
N SER A 17 -31.68 -14.19 -34.44
CA SER A 17 -30.88 -13.97 -33.22
C SER A 17 -30.09 -12.64 -33.23
N CYS A 18 -30.62 -11.58 -33.86
CA CYS A 18 -29.85 -10.34 -34.11
C CYS A 18 -29.83 -9.35 -32.92
N GLY A 19 -30.58 -9.59 -31.84
CA GLY A 19 -30.63 -8.70 -30.67
C GLY A 19 -29.47 -8.87 -29.67
N CYS A 20 -28.83 -10.05 -29.63
CA CYS A 20 -27.82 -10.37 -28.61
C CYS A 20 -26.42 -9.83 -28.96
N CYS A 21 -26.07 -9.76 -30.26
CA CYS A 21 -24.75 -9.29 -30.71
C CYS A 21 -24.57 -7.76 -30.58
N CYS A 22 -25.59 -6.97 -30.93
CA CYS A 22 -25.51 -5.50 -30.89
C CYS A 22 -25.45 -4.94 -29.45
N SER A 23 -26.08 -5.59 -28.47
CA SER A 23 -26.00 -5.16 -27.07
C SER A 23 -24.63 -5.49 -26.45
N SER A 24 -24.01 -6.60 -26.86
CA SER A 24 -22.65 -7.00 -26.46
C SER A 24 -21.59 -6.02 -27.00
N LEU A 25 -21.67 -5.65 -28.27
CA LEU A 25 -20.76 -4.67 -28.90
C LEU A 25 -20.86 -3.27 -28.28
N ARG A 26 -22.07 -2.81 -27.94
CA ARG A 26 -22.27 -1.54 -27.22
C ARG A 26 -21.72 -1.57 -25.81
N LYS A 27 -21.95 -2.65 -25.06
CA LYS A 27 -21.38 -2.84 -23.70
C LYS A 27 -19.85 -2.88 -23.73
N LEU A 28 -19.27 -3.57 -24.72
CA LEU A 28 -17.82 -3.61 -24.91
C LEU A 28 -17.26 -2.22 -25.28
N GLY A 29 -17.97 -1.46 -26.11
CA GLY A 29 -17.63 -0.07 -26.41
C GLY A 29 -17.66 0.84 -25.19
N PHE A 30 -18.71 0.76 -24.36
CA PHE A 30 -18.79 1.52 -23.11
C PHE A 30 -17.68 1.13 -22.12
N LEU A 31 -17.38 -0.17 -21.99
CA LEU A 31 -16.29 -0.64 -21.15
C LEU A 31 -14.93 -0.13 -21.66
N ALA A 32 -14.68 -0.19 -22.96
CA ALA A 32 -13.44 0.31 -23.56
C ALA A 32 -13.25 1.81 -23.32
N VAL A 33 -14.32 2.61 -23.50
CA VAL A 33 -14.30 4.06 -23.20
C VAL A 33 -14.06 4.31 -21.72
N PHE A 34 -14.74 3.58 -20.82
CA PHE A 34 -14.55 3.70 -19.39
C PHE A 34 -13.10 3.39 -18.98
N VAL A 35 -12.55 2.28 -19.46
CA VAL A 35 -11.15 1.90 -19.20
C VAL A 35 -10.18 2.95 -19.75
N ALA A 36 -10.43 3.48 -20.94
CA ALA A 36 -9.59 4.52 -21.52
C ALA A 36 -9.61 5.82 -20.70
N ILE A 37 -10.80 6.27 -20.26
CA ILE A 37 -10.93 7.45 -19.40
C ILE A 37 -10.26 7.21 -18.05
N PHE A 38 -10.47 6.04 -17.44
CA PHE A 38 -9.86 5.67 -16.17
C PHE A 38 -8.33 5.62 -16.29
N ALA A 39 -7.79 4.98 -17.33
CA ALA A 39 -6.35 4.92 -17.57
C ALA A 39 -5.74 6.30 -17.83
N ALA A 40 -6.44 7.17 -18.57
CA ALA A 40 -6.01 8.54 -18.80
C ALA A 40 -6.00 9.36 -17.50
N LEU A 41 -7.04 9.26 -16.68
CA LEU A 41 -7.12 9.92 -15.37
C LEU A 41 -6.03 9.40 -14.42
N TYR A 42 -5.87 8.09 -14.34
CA TYR A 42 -4.82 7.45 -13.55
C TYR A 42 -3.44 7.95 -13.96
N SER A 43 -3.12 7.90 -15.26
CA SER A 43 -1.84 8.36 -15.78
C SER A 43 -1.60 9.85 -15.52
N TYR A 44 -2.66 10.68 -15.61
CA TYR A 44 -2.59 12.10 -15.31
C TYR A 44 -2.30 12.38 -13.82
N LEU A 45 -2.95 11.64 -12.90
CA LEU A 45 -2.73 11.78 -11.46
C LEU A 45 -1.37 11.20 -11.04
N ASP A 46 -1.01 10.03 -11.59
CA ASP A 46 0.26 9.34 -11.32
C ASP A 46 1.47 10.22 -11.69
N ALA A 47 1.40 10.91 -12.83
CA ALA A 47 2.42 11.87 -13.26
C ALA A 47 2.52 13.13 -12.37
N ARG A 48 1.61 13.32 -11.42
CA ARG A 48 1.52 14.51 -10.54
C ARG A 48 1.51 14.15 -9.06
N LEU A 49 1.90 12.92 -8.70
CA LEU A 49 1.86 12.45 -7.32
C LEU A 49 2.62 13.38 -6.37
N GLU A 50 3.75 13.94 -6.83
CA GLU A 50 4.55 14.94 -6.09
C GLU A 50 3.75 16.11 -5.51
N GLN A 51 2.65 16.51 -6.17
CA GLN A 51 1.84 17.65 -5.73
C GLN A 51 0.96 17.33 -4.51
N PHE A 52 0.74 16.05 -4.25
CA PHE A 52 -0.08 15.58 -3.15
C PHE A 52 0.74 15.32 -1.89
N TYR A 53 2.05 15.12 -2.04
CA TYR A 53 2.94 14.77 -0.95
C TYR A 53 3.10 15.88 0.09
N ILE A 54 3.10 15.49 1.35
CA ILE A 54 3.35 16.32 2.52
C ILE A 54 4.81 16.17 2.94
N PHE A 55 5.37 14.97 2.82
CA PHE A 55 6.68 14.65 3.35
C PHE A 55 7.73 14.58 2.24
N ASP A 56 8.96 14.91 2.63
CA ASP A 56 10.13 14.78 1.77
C ASP A 56 11.02 13.65 2.30
N PRO A 57 11.43 12.67 1.46
CA PRO A 57 12.25 11.54 1.90
C PRO A 57 13.57 11.95 2.55
N GLU A 58 14.24 12.98 2.02
CA GLU A 58 15.53 13.44 2.55
C GLU A 58 15.36 14.08 3.92
N GLN A 59 14.30 14.87 4.11
CA GLN A 59 13.96 15.46 5.41
C GLN A 59 13.58 14.42 6.45
N LEU A 60 12.85 13.37 6.07
CA LEU A 60 12.52 12.26 6.96
C LEU A 60 13.77 11.46 7.33
N HIS A 61 14.67 11.24 6.38
CA HIS A 61 15.95 10.57 6.64
C HIS A 61 16.82 11.36 7.62
N ASP A 62 16.99 12.66 7.39
CA ASP A 62 17.68 13.58 8.33
C ASP A 62 17.04 13.54 9.73
N LEU A 63 15.70 13.58 9.80
CA LEU A 63 14.98 13.50 11.07
C LEU A 63 15.25 12.18 11.80
N SER A 64 15.22 11.06 11.10
CA SER A 64 15.56 9.76 11.68
C SER A 64 17.00 9.70 12.18
N GLN A 65 17.96 10.23 11.41
CA GLN A 65 19.36 10.28 11.84
C GLN A 65 19.55 11.13 13.10
N ARG A 66 18.90 12.30 13.17
CA ARG A 66 18.93 13.14 14.38
C ARG A 66 18.32 12.43 15.58
N ALA A 67 17.20 11.71 15.39
CA ALA A 67 16.58 10.93 16.46
C ALA A 67 17.53 9.84 17.00
N VAL A 68 18.17 9.09 16.09
CA VAL A 68 19.17 8.06 16.43
C VAL A 68 20.35 8.66 17.18
N GLN A 69 20.89 9.78 16.71
CA GLN A 69 22.03 10.46 17.35
C GLN A 69 21.69 10.99 18.74
N ALA A 70 20.48 11.52 18.93
CA ALA A 70 20.05 12.12 20.20
C ALA A 70 19.69 11.06 21.26
N HIS A 71 19.15 9.90 20.85
CA HIS A 71 18.52 8.94 21.77
C HIS A 71 19.13 7.53 21.75
N GLY A 72 20.11 7.26 20.90
CA GLY A 72 20.93 6.05 20.94
C GLY A 72 20.14 4.76 20.68
N ASN A 73 19.77 4.03 21.74
CA ASN A 73 18.97 2.79 21.65
C ASN A 73 17.58 2.93 22.32
N ASP A 74 17.21 4.13 22.76
CA ASP A 74 15.89 4.40 23.35
C ASP A 74 14.85 4.70 22.26
N THR A 75 14.24 3.64 21.73
CA THR A 75 13.24 3.73 20.66
C THR A 75 12.03 4.57 21.07
N ARG A 76 11.63 4.54 22.35
CA ARG A 76 10.51 5.36 22.84
C ARG A 76 10.84 6.84 22.67
N ALA A 77 12.00 7.25 23.17
CA ALA A 77 12.45 8.64 23.06
C ALA A 77 12.63 9.08 21.60
N MET A 78 13.08 8.19 20.70
CA MET A 78 13.13 8.50 19.27
C MET A 78 11.76 8.74 18.65
N VAL A 79 10.78 7.89 18.96
CA VAL A 79 9.41 8.06 18.44
C VAL A 79 8.80 9.38 18.93
N ASP A 80 8.97 9.70 20.22
CA ASP A 80 8.53 10.97 20.81
C ASP A 80 9.18 12.17 20.12
N PHE A 81 10.49 12.12 19.89
CA PHE A 81 11.24 13.15 19.20
C PHE A 81 10.75 13.37 17.77
N ILE A 82 10.56 12.29 17.01
CA ILE A 82 10.07 12.33 15.62
C ILE A 82 8.68 12.97 15.55
N VAL A 83 7.73 12.49 16.36
CA VAL A 83 6.36 13.01 16.35
C VAL A 83 6.33 14.49 16.76
N ALA A 84 7.11 14.88 17.76
CA ALA A 84 7.18 16.28 18.21
C ALA A 84 7.78 17.22 17.15
N GLU A 85 8.84 16.80 16.46
CA GLU A 85 9.45 17.58 15.37
C GLU A 85 8.50 17.70 14.17
N LEU A 86 7.80 16.62 13.82
CA LEU A 86 6.82 16.65 12.73
C LEU A 86 5.63 17.57 13.05
N ASP A 87 5.12 17.55 14.28
CA ASP A 87 4.01 18.42 14.71
C ASP A 87 4.39 19.91 14.65
N GLN A 88 5.68 20.24 14.83
CA GLN A 88 6.17 21.61 14.71
C GLN A 88 6.36 22.03 13.24
N LYS A 89 6.86 21.13 12.38
CA LYS A 89 7.25 21.46 11.00
C LYS A 89 6.12 21.33 10.00
N ILE A 90 5.19 20.39 10.20
CA ILE A 90 4.11 20.12 9.25
C ILE A 90 2.90 20.96 9.64
N PRO A 91 2.58 22.03 8.90
CA PRO A 91 1.41 22.84 9.19
C PRO A 91 0.13 22.05 8.88
N GLY A 92 -0.89 22.25 9.71
CA GLY A 92 -2.18 21.57 9.58
C GLY A 92 -2.28 20.32 10.44
N ASN A 93 -3.50 19.77 10.55
CA ASN A 93 -3.78 18.65 11.45
C ASN A 93 -3.57 17.29 10.75
N HIS A 94 -2.50 17.14 9.96
CA HIS A 94 -2.29 15.95 9.10
C HIS A 94 -1.70 14.75 9.84
N LEU A 95 -1.29 14.93 11.09
CA LEU A 95 -0.65 13.89 11.89
C LEU A 95 -1.63 13.30 12.91
N ASN A 96 -1.61 11.98 13.02
CA ASN A 96 -2.25 11.25 14.09
C ASN A 96 -1.31 11.16 15.30
N LYS A 97 -1.57 11.98 16.31
CA LYS A 97 -0.82 11.99 17.58
C LYS A 97 -1.37 11.02 18.62
N ASN A 98 -2.48 10.35 18.32
CA ASN A 98 -3.01 9.31 19.18
C ASN A 98 -2.28 8.00 18.85
N GLU A 99 -1.40 7.59 19.76
CA GLU A 99 -0.56 6.42 19.58
C GLU A 99 -1.36 5.12 19.75
N GLU A 100 -1.74 4.56 18.61
CA GLU A 100 -2.49 3.30 18.52
C GLU A 100 -1.60 2.26 17.84
N TRP A 101 -0.95 1.39 18.64
CA TRP A 101 -0.16 0.27 18.13
C TRP A 101 -1.03 -0.90 17.68
N ILE A 102 -0.73 -1.42 16.50
CA ILE A 102 -1.49 -2.50 15.87
C ILE A 102 -0.50 -3.53 15.33
N PHE A 103 -0.76 -4.82 15.54
CA PHE A 103 0.03 -5.86 14.88
C PHE A 103 -0.17 -5.79 13.36
N ASN A 104 0.89 -6.09 12.62
CA ASN A 104 0.89 -6.16 11.18
C ASN A 104 1.51 -7.49 10.75
N ASN A 105 0.74 -8.28 10.01
CA ASN A 105 1.15 -9.56 9.44
C ASN A 105 1.01 -9.48 7.93
N ALA A 106 2.12 -9.54 7.21
CA ALA A 106 2.14 -9.49 5.75
C ALA A 106 3.41 -10.11 5.16
N GLY A 107 3.26 -10.85 4.06
CA GLY A 107 4.39 -11.48 3.37
C GLY A 107 5.15 -12.53 4.19
N GLY A 108 4.50 -13.13 5.19
CA GLY A 108 5.11 -14.03 6.16
C GLY A 108 5.83 -13.32 7.31
N ALA A 109 5.99 -12.00 7.24
CA ALA A 109 6.56 -11.20 8.32
C ALA A 109 5.48 -10.75 9.31
N MET A 110 5.91 -10.48 10.54
CA MET A 110 5.10 -9.97 11.64
C MET A 110 5.85 -8.88 12.39
N GLY A 111 5.18 -7.75 12.57
CA GLY A 111 5.65 -6.64 13.38
C GLY A 111 4.47 -5.91 14.05
N ALA A 112 4.76 -4.77 14.65
CA ALA A 112 3.77 -3.83 15.13
C ALA A 112 3.99 -2.48 14.46
N MET A 113 2.91 -1.76 14.22
CA MET A 113 2.93 -0.45 13.61
C MET A 113 2.16 0.59 14.43
N TYR A 114 2.65 1.82 14.40
CA TYR A 114 1.95 3.03 14.84
C TYR A 114 1.82 3.98 13.64
N ILE A 115 0.57 4.29 13.27
CA ILE A 115 0.27 5.17 12.13
C ILE A 115 0.34 6.64 12.57
N ILE A 116 1.36 7.36 12.09
CA ILE A 116 1.53 8.81 12.28
C ILE A 116 0.78 9.58 11.19
N HIS A 117 0.75 9.09 9.96
CA HIS A 117 -0.02 9.69 8.86
C HIS A 117 -0.52 8.61 7.90
N ALA A 118 -1.71 8.80 7.34
CA ALA A 118 -2.16 8.05 6.18
C ALA A 118 -3.09 8.90 5.29
N SER A 119 -2.85 8.84 3.98
CA SER A 119 -3.64 9.40 2.89
C SER A 119 -3.73 8.38 1.75
N ILE A 120 -4.39 8.72 0.65
CA ILE A 120 -4.43 7.87 -0.56
C ILE A 120 -3.05 7.81 -1.22
N THR A 121 -2.20 8.83 -1.04
CA THR A 121 -0.90 8.92 -1.71
C THR A 121 0.33 8.76 -0.80
N GLU A 122 0.17 8.79 0.53
CA GLU A 122 1.27 8.63 1.49
C GLU A 122 0.84 7.89 2.76
N TYR A 123 1.78 7.21 3.40
CA TYR A 123 1.70 6.97 4.84
C TYR A 123 3.05 7.22 5.50
N LEU A 124 2.99 7.53 6.78
CA LEU A 124 4.15 7.58 7.66
C LEU A 124 3.81 6.79 8.92
N ILE A 125 4.59 5.75 9.20
CA ILE A 125 4.38 4.87 10.35
C ILE A 125 5.70 4.62 11.08
N ILE A 126 5.61 4.27 12.36
CA ILE A 126 6.66 3.50 12.99
C ILE A 126 6.32 2.05 12.78
N PHE A 127 7.23 1.27 12.21
CA PHE A 127 7.10 -0.17 12.07
C PHE A 127 8.30 -0.87 12.70
N GLY A 128 8.07 -2.02 13.32
CA GLY A 128 9.16 -2.84 13.81
C GLY A 128 8.71 -4.07 14.57
N THR A 129 9.68 -4.74 15.16
CA THR A 129 9.51 -5.94 15.95
C THR A 129 10.49 -5.90 17.12
N ALA A 130 10.06 -6.35 18.29
CA ALA A 130 10.94 -6.49 19.45
C ALA A 130 11.71 -7.82 19.47
N ILE A 131 11.32 -8.79 18.62
CA ILE A 131 11.81 -10.19 18.68
C ILE A 131 12.29 -10.73 17.33
N GLY A 132 12.33 -9.88 16.30
CA GLY A 132 12.74 -10.25 14.95
C GLY A 132 11.58 -10.67 14.04
N THR A 133 11.84 -10.68 12.73
CA THR A 133 10.90 -11.06 11.67
C THR A 133 11.62 -11.31 10.34
N GLU A 134 10.99 -12.05 9.43
CA GLU A 134 11.50 -12.32 8.08
C GLU A 134 10.33 -12.52 7.12
N GLY A 135 10.46 -12.01 5.90
CA GLY A 135 9.41 -12.20 4.90
C GLY A 135 9.69 -11.58 3.54
N HIS A 136 8.66 -11.62 2.71
CA HIS A 136 8.62 -10.98 1.41
C HIS A 136 8.23 -9.50 1.58
N THR A 137 8.92 -8.57 0.93
CA THR A 137 8.61 -7.14 1.09
C THR A 137 7.27 -6.72 0.52
N GLY A 138 6.74 -7.48 -0.46
CA GLY A 138 5.56 -7.12 -1.23
C GLY A 138 5.94 -6.37 -2.51
N ARG A 139 5.05 -6.40 -3.51
CA ARG A 139 5.19 -5.63 -4.75
C ARG A 139 4.24 -4.45 -4.70
N HIS A 140 4.75 -3.30 -4.31
CA HIS A 140 3.92 -2.14 -3.99
C HIS A 140 3.76 -1.16 -5.15
N THR A 141 2.66 -0.40 -5.11
CA THR A 141 2.33 0.70 -6.03
C THR A 141 2.88 2.05 -5.57
N ALA A 142 3.80 2.02 -4.60
CA ALA A 142 4.46 3.16 -3.99
C ALA A 142 5.94 2.82 -3.77
N ASP A 143 6.77 3.86 -3.69
CA ASP A 143 8.10 3.76 -3.10
C ASP A 143 7.96 3.69 -1.58
N ASP A 144 8.85 2.94 -0.93
CA ASP A 144 8.85 2.72 0.51
C ASP A 144 10.26 2.91 1.09
N TYR A 145 10.37 3.68 2.16
CA TYR A 145 11.60 4.12 2.77
C TYR A 145 11.61 3.71 4.25
N PHE A 146 12.43 2.70 4.57
CA PHE A 146 12.63 2.25 5.94
C PHE A 146 13.84 2.96 6.54
N ASN A 147 13.60 4.04 7.26
CA ASN A 147 14.66 4.72 8.01
C ASN A 147 14.88 4.01 9.33
N ILE A 148 15.99 3.27 9.44
CA ILE A 148 16.24 2.38 10.58
C ILE A 148 16.56 3.22 11.83
N LEU A 149 15.72 3.12 12.84
CA LEU A 149 15.86 3.82 14.12
C LEU A 149 16.63 2.98 15.13
N GLN A 150 16.32 1.69 15.21
CA GLN A 150 16.97 0.75 16.12
C GLN A 150 17.24 -0.55 15.38
N GLY A 151 18.35 -1.20 15.70
CA GLY A 151 18.66 -2.55 15.23
C GLY A 151 19.26 -2.56 13.81
N THR A 152 18.98 -3.62 13.07
CA THR A 152 19.49 -3.81 11.71
C THR A 152 18.47 -4.58 10.88
N GLN A 153 18.13 -4.02 9.72
CA GLN A 153 17.41 -4.71 8.67
C GLN A 153 18.42 -5.25 7.66
N VAL A 154 18.20 -6.47 7.18
CA VAL A 154 18.91 -7.01 6.02
C VAL A 154 17.92 -7.28 4.90
N ALA A 155 18.37 -7.14 3.67
CA ALA A 155 17.57 -7.41 2.49
C ALA A 155 18.36 -8.18 1.45
N PHE A 156 17.63 -8.89 0.59
CA PHE A 156 18.20 -9.77 -0.41
C PHE A 156 17.34 -9.80 -1.67
N VAL A 157 18.00 -9.83 -2.83
CA VAL A 157 17.38 -10.01 -4.14
C VAL A 157 17.94 -11.27 -4.79
N PRO A 158 17.10 -12.17 -5.33
CA PRO A 158 17.57 -13.37 -6.03
C PRO A 158 18.61 -13.06 -7.11
N GLY A 159 19.74 -13.77 -7.06
CA GLY A 159 20.85 -13.62 -8.00
C GLY A 159 22.02 -12.80 -7.46
N THR A 160 21.86 -12.10 -6.33
CA THR A 160 23.01 -11.68 -5.52
C THR A 160 23.40 -12.81 -4.56
N PHE A 161 24.59 -12.73 -3.95
CA PHE A 161 25.03 -13.71 -2.95
C PHE A 161 25.38 -13.08 -1.60
N GLU A 162 25.49 -11.75 -1.56
CA GLU A 162 25.71 -10.97 -0.35
C GLU A 162 24.43 -10.21 0.01
N PRO A 163 24.10 -10.10 1.32
CA PRO A 163 22.95 -9.33 1.76
C PRO A 163 23.24 -7.83 1.72
N GLU A 164 22.21 -7.04 1.46
CA GLU A 164 22.20 -5.63 1.79
C GLU A 164 21.98 -5.48 3.30
N VAL A 165 22.75 -4.62 3.96
CA VAL A 165 22.71 -4.46 5.43
C VAL A 165 22.44 -3.00 5.78
N TYR A 166 21.39 -2.77 6.55
CA TYR A 166 20.88 -1.46 6.93
C TYR A 166 20.86 -1.33 8.47
N PRO A 167 21.96 -0.87 9.09
CA PRO A 167 21.99 -0.58 10.52
C PRO A 167 21.25 0.73 10.86
N ALA A 168 21.05 1.00 12.15
CA ALA A 168 20.47 2.26 12.64
C ALA A 168 21.15 3.50 12.03
N GLY A 169 20.34 4.48 11.63
CA GLY A 169 20.77 5.70 10.94
C GLY A 169 20.89 5.57 9.42
N THR A 170 20.64 4.39 8.85
CA THR A 170 20.59 4.18 7.39
C THR A 170 19.15 4.07 6.89
N VAL A 171 18.96 4.09 5.56
CA VAL A 171 17.65 3.94 4.91
C VAL A 171 17.68 2.79 3.91
N HIS A 172 16.71 1.89 4.03
CA HIS A 172 16.42 0.90 2.99
C HIS A 172 15.30 1.45 2.10
N HIS A 173 15.65 1.86 0.88
CA HIS A 173 14.69 2.31 -0.13
C HIS A 173 14.25 1.14 -1.02
N LEU A 174 12.99 0.76 -0.88
CA LEU A 174 12.33 -0.19 -1.76
C LEU A 174 11.56 0.56 -2.84
N ARG A 175 12.00 0.45 -4.09
CA ARG A 175 11.38 1.18 -5.18
C ARG A 175 10.05 0.58 -5.57
N ARG A 176 9.15 1.45 -6.06
CA ARG A 176 7.84 1.03 -6.58
C ARG A 176 7.97 -0.14 -7.54
N GLY A 177 7.23 -1.21 -7.25
CA GLY A 177 7.19 -2.42 -8.06
C GLY A 177 8.38 -3.37 -7.89
N GLU A 178 9.42 -3.02 -7.13
CA GLU A 178 10.49 -3.96 -6.78
C GLU A 178 10.04 -4.90 -5.64
N VAL A 179 10.75 -6.02 -5.48
CA VAL A 179 10.52 -7.00 -4.42
C VAL A 179 11.85 -7.48 -3.87
N LYS A 180 11.91 -7.70 -2.56
CA LYS A 180 13.04 -8.31 -1.88
C LYS A 180 12.55 -9.32 -0.85
N GLN A 181 13.44 -10.19 -0.40
CA GLN A 181 13.33 -10.77 0.93
C GLN A 181 13.91 -9.76 1.90
N TYR A 182 13.31 -9.62 3.08
CA TYR A 182 13.89 -8.83 4.15
C TYR A 182 13.82 -9.59 5.47
N LYS A 183 14.73 -9.24 6.37
CA LYS A 183 14.79 -9.79 7.72
C LYS A 183 15.22 -8.72 8.71
N MET A 184 14.62 -8.75 9.89
CA MET A 184 15.09 -8.10 11.10
C MET A 184 15.42 -9.23 12.07
N GLU A 185 16.70 -9.55 12.27
CA GLU A 185 17.09 -10.75 13.05
C GLU A 185 16.62 -10.66 14.52
N GLN A 186 16.66 -9.45 15.08
CA GLN A 186 16.36 -9.16 16.48
C GLN A 186 15.45 -7.93 16.56
N SER A 187 15.38 -7.29 17.73
CA SER A 187 14.68 -6.01 17.92
C SER A 187 15.14 -4.98 16.89
N CYS A 188 14.20 -4.52 16.06
CA CYS A 188 14.46 -3.55 14.99
C CYS A 188 13.21 -2.71 14.77
N PHE A 189 13.38 -1.39 14.68
CA PHE A 189 12.31 -0.42 14.45
C PHE A 189 12.77 0.61 13.42
N ALA A 190 11.84 1.04 12.57
CA ALA A 190 12.07 2.02 11.52
C ALA A 190 10.95 3.06 11.48
N LEU A 191 11.31 4.28 11.06
CA LEU A 191 10.35 5.23 10.52
C LEU A 191 10.15 4.88 9.06
N GLU A 192 9.00 4.28 8.77
CA GLU A 192 8.63 3.80 7.45
C GLU A 192 7.75 4.84 6.77
N TYR A 193 8.18 5.25 5.58
CA TYR A 193 7.48 6.24 4.77
C TYR A 193 7.23 5.66 3.39
N ALA A 194 5.96 5.59 2.99
CA ALA A 194 5.60 5.23 1.63
C ALA A 194 4.95 6.39 0.90
N ARG A 195 5.27 6.51 -0.40
CA ARG A 195 4.74 7.54 -1.30
C ARG A 195 4.40 6.96 -2.67
N GLY A 196 3.16 7.17 -3.09
CA GLY A 196 2.54 6.54 -4.25
C GLY A 196 1.15 6.04 -3.90
N TRP A 197 0.55 5.14 -4.68
CA TRP A 197 -0.83 4.72 -4.40
C TRP A 197 -0.87 3.76 -3.20
N ILE A 198 -1.39 4.21 -2.06
CA ILE A 198 -1.41 3.43 -0.81
C ILE A 198 -2.54 2.38 -0.77
N PRO A 199 -3.80 2.67 -1.17
CA PRO A 199 -4.88 1.69 -1.03
C PRO A 199 -4.62 0.31 -1.66
N PRO A 200 -3.97 0.20 -2.84
CA PRO A 200 -3.62 -1.11 -3.40
C PRO A 200 -2.61 -1.90 -2.55
N MET A 201 -1.80 -1.25 -1.72
CA MET A 201 -0.87 -1.94 -0.81
C MET A 201 -1.60 -2.68 0.31
N LEU A 202 -2.81 -2.24 0.70
CA LEU A 202 -3.59 -2.87 1.77
C LEU A 202 -3.99 -4.31 1.45
N PHE A 203 -4.11 -4.68 0.16
CA PHE A 203 -4.37 -6.08 -0.22
C PHE A 203 -3.24 -7.00 0.23
N PHE A 204 -1.99 -6.56 0.11
CA PHE A 204 -0.84 -7.28 0.64
C PHE A 204 -0.84 -7.25 2.17
N GLY A 205 -1.07 -6.08 2.77
CA GLY A 205 -1.12 -5.90 4.22
C GLY A 205 -2.21 -6.70 4.94
N TYR A 206 -3.25 -7.15 4.24
CA TYR A 206 -4.32 -7.98 4.79
C TYR A 206 -4.25 -9.45 4.38
N ALA A 207 -3.36 -9.82 3.44
CA ALA A 207 -3.34 -11.15 2.87
C ALA A 207 -3.17 -12.22 3.95
N ASP A 208 -2.13 -12.10 4.79
CA ASP A 208 -1.87 -13.07 5.86
C ASP A 208 -2.93 -13.04 6.95
N THR A 209 -3.62 -11.93 7.18
CA THR A 209 -4.77 -11.92 8.10
C THR A 209 -5.90 -12.80 7.58
N PHE A 210 -6.20 -12.75 6.27
CA PHE A 210 -7.26 -13.56 5.68
C PHE A 210 -6.86 -15.01 5.41
N SER A 211 -5.59 -15.30 5.16
CA SER A 211 -5.11 -16.64 4.78
C SER A 211 -4.29 -17.36 5.84
N SER A 212 -3.90 -16.70 6.93
CA SER A 212 -3.05 -17.28 7.98
C SER A 212 -3.59 -17.03 9.38
N THR A 213 -3.54 -15.79 9.88
CA THR A 213 -3.76 -15.53 11.32
C THR A 213 -5.24 -15.51 11.71
N LEU A 214 -6.13 -15.13 10.79
CA LEU A 214 -7.56 -14.93 11.03
C LEU A 214 -7.86 -13.96 12.18
N ASP A 215 -6.93 -13.04 12.46
CA ASP A 215 -7.05 -12.03 13.52
C ASP A 215 -7.92 -10.86 13.06
N PHE A 216 -9.23 -11.09 13.05
CA PHE A 216 -10.23 -10.07 12.70
C PHE A 216 -10.26 -8.85 13.64
N PRO A 217 -10.01 -8.97 14.96
CA PRO A 217 -9.81 -7.80 15.81
C PRO A 217 -8.69 -6.88 15.32
N THR A 218 -7.52 -7.43 14.97
CA THR A 218 -6.41 -6.64 14.40
C THR A 218 -6.76 -6.08 13.04
N LEU A 219 -7.42 -6.85 12.17
CA LEU A 219 -7.93 -6.36 10.88
C LEU A 219 -8.84 -5.14 11.05
N TRP A 220 -9.76 -5.20 12.01
CA TRP A 220 -10.67 -4.10 12.33
C TRP A 220 -9.92 -2.87 12.85
N ALA A 221 -8.96 -3.07 13.76
CA ALA A 221 -8.13 -1.98 14.26
C ALA A 221 -7.39 -1.28 13.12
N THR A 222 -6.71 -2.04 12.25
CA THR A 222 -6.00 -1.50 11.08
C THR A 222 -6.96 -0.77 10.14
N THR A 223 -8.07 -1.41 9.76
CA THR A 223 -9.05 -0.81 8.83
C THR A 223 -9.64 0.49 9.39
N ARG A 224 -10.01 0.50 10.67
CA ARG A 224 -10.59 1.68 11.33
C ARG A 224 -9.58 2.82 11.42
N VAL A 225 -8.35 2.56 11.87
CA VAL A 225 -7.34 3.61 12.03
C VAL A 225 -6.91 4.15 10.68
N THR A 226 -6.50 3.29 9.75
CA THR A 226 -6.09 3.71 8.39
C THR A 226 -7.24 4.43 7.67
N GLY A 227 -8.46 3.90 7.72
CA GLY A 227 -9.62 4.52 7.11
C GLY A 227 -9.96 5.89 7.71
N ARG A 228 -9.91 6.02 9.04
CA ARG A 228 -10.09 7.31 9.74
C ARG A 228 -9.07 8.34 9.25
N GLU A 229 -7.80 8.00 9.26
CA GLU A 229 -6.73 8.93 8.86
C GLU A 229 -6.83 9.30 7.37
N MET A 230 -7.02 8.32 6.48
CA MET A 230 -7.18 8.58 5.04
C MET A 230 -8.38 9.48 4.74
N ILE A 231 -9.54 9.20 5.35
CA ILE A 231 -10.75 10.02 5.14
C ILE A 231 -10.53 11.44 5.68
N MET A 232 -9.93 11.59 6.86
CA MET A 232 -9.70 12.91 7.46
C MET A 232 -8.69 13.74 6.66
N ASN A 233 -7.65 13.12 6.11
CA ASN A 233 -6.72 13.80 5.21
C ASN A 233 -7.36 14.17 3.87
N LEU A 234 -8.20 13.29 3.30
CA LEU A 234 -8.95 13.58 2.08
C LEU A 234 -9.90 14.77 2.26
N LEU A 235 -10.61 14.85 3.39
CA LEU A 235 -11.48 15.98 3.73
C LEU A 235 -10.71 17.30 3.89
N ARG A 236 -9.39 17.24 4.12
CA ARG A 236 -8.49 18.39 4.17
C ARG A 236 -7.79 18.66 2.83
N LEU A 237 -8.31 18.08 1.75
CA LEU A 237 -7.79 18.22 0.38
C LEU A 237 -6.37 17.68 0.21
N LYS A 238 -5.97 16.72 1.06
CA LYS A 238 -4.74 15.95 0.90
C LYS A 238 -5.11 14.57 0.38
N LEU A 239 -4.68 14.31 -0.86
CA LEU A 239 -5.00 13.09 -1.56
C LEU A 239 -4.28 11.94 -0.90
#